data_AF-D8MB31-F1
#
_entry.id   AF-D8MB31-F1
#
_cell.length_a   1.000
_cell.length_b   1.000
_cell.length_c   1.000
_cell.angle_alpha   90.00
_cell.angle_beta   90.00
_cell.angle_gamma   90.00
#
_symmetry.space_group_name_H-M   'P 1'
#
loop_
_entity.id
_entity.type
_entity.pdbx_description
1 polymer ?
#
loop_
_entity_poly.entity_id
_entity_poly.type
_entity_poly.pdbx_seq_one_letter_code
_entity_poly.pdbx_strand_id
1 'polypeptide(L)'
;MSFDVSKKDYEEIYSICSQLIKENKVLGAKIASQFPHIPFNTIQFIYRQCFHRLELEQMSLIKQDIAEFIKLFEQRNSIDAIVESRKLYRPCLIREMLKQKFTIDDKTVEEYINNPSTIPDLRYVQSCNWTSVLEVANHDKIRQALGLEYEYLLKEQLRNLEISFKSEVQSRSEGLLRTPDITLNYPILIRVNEYPLLHSAQKPTDP
;
A
#
# COMPACT_ATOMS: atom_id res chain seq x y z
N MET A 1 18.00 6.91 -4.66
CA MET A 1 17.77 8.37 -4.69
C MET A 1 16.62 8.69 -3.77
N SER A 2 16.86 9.46 -2.71
CA SER A 2 15.79 10.06 -1.90
C SER A 2 15.22 11.21 -2.71
N PHE A 3 14.01 11.07 -3.26
CA PHE A 3 13.31 12.21 -3.82
C PHE A 3 12.84 13.05 -2.61
N ASP A 4 13.53 14.15 -2.33
CA ASP A 4 13.07 15.12 -1.34
C ASP A 4 11.87 15.86 -1.92
N VAL A 5 10.69 15.33 -1.65
CA VAL A 5 9.43 16.03 -1.86
C VAL A 5 9.42 17.22 -0.91
N SER A 6 9.20 18.44 -1.43
CA SER A 6 9.12 19.62 -0.58
C SER A 6 8.02 19.44 0.47
N LYS A 7 8.20 19.98 1.67
CA LYS A 7 7.18 19.86 2.73
C LYS A 7 5.79 20.33 2.26
N LYS A 8 5.76 21.40 1.46
CA LYS A 8 4.55 21.95 0.88
C LYS A 8 3.89 20.98 -0.11
N ASP A 9 4.66 20.42 -1.04
CA ASP A 9 4.14 19.43 -2.00
C ASP A 9 3.64 18.18 -1.29
N TYR A 10 4.35 17.72 -0.25
CA TYR A 10 3.92 16.58 0.56
C TYR A 10 2.57 16.85 1.21
N GLU A 11 2.40 18.00 1.87
CA GLU A 11 1.15 18.39 2.53
C GLU A 11 -0.02 18.51 1.52
N GLU A 12 0.24 19.04 0.33
CA GLU A 12 -0.76 19.18 -0.73
C GLU A 12 -1.18 17.83 -1.32
N ILE A 13 -0.22 16.97 -1.67
CA ILE A 13 -0.48 15.60 -2.13
C ILE A 13 -1.22 14.82 -1.05
N TYR A 14 -0.80 14.94 0.22
CA TYR A 14 -1.42 14.25 1.35
C TYR A 14 -2.89 14.66 1.52
N SER A 15 -3.19 15.96 1.41
CA SER A 15 -4.55 16.50 1.49
C SER A 15 -5.45 15.94 0.38
N ILE A 16 -4.98 15.98 -0.87
CA ILE A 16 -5.72 15.45 -2.02
C ILE A 16 -5.95 13.94 -1.86
N CYS A 17 -4.91 13.19 -1.51
CA CYS A 17 -5.00 11.74 -1.31
C CYS A 17 -5.98 11.38 -0.19
N SER A 18 -5.95 12.13 0.91
CA SER A 18 -6.88 11.94 2.03
C SER A 18 -8.34 12.20 1.62
N GLN A 19 -8.58 13.21 0.79
CA GLN A 19 -9.92 13.51 0.28
C GLN A 19 -10.41 12.43 -0.68
N LEU A 20 -9.56 11.95 -1.59
CA LEU A 20 -9.91 10.87 -2.52
C LEU A 20 -10.32 9.61 -1.77
N ILE A 21 -9.56 9.21 -0.76
CA ILE A 21 -9.85 8.02 0.06
C ILE A 21 -11.20 8.18 0.77
N LYS A 22 -11.48 9.35 1.36
CA LYS A 22 -12.76 9.64 2.02
C LYS A 22 -13.95 9.63 1.06
N GLU A 23 -13.74 10.05 -0.18
CA GLU A 23 -14.75 10.03 -1.26
C GLU A 23 -14.83 8.68 -1.99
N ASN A 24 -14.08 7.66 -1.54
CA ASN A 24 -14.00 6.35 -2.18
C ASN A 24 -13.56 6.42 -3.66
N LYS A 25 -12.64 7.32 -3.97
CA LYS A 25 -12.04 7.54 -5.30
C LYS A 25 -10.59 7.07 -5.31
N VAL A 26 -10.14 6.59 -6.46
CA VAL A 26 -8.77 6.09 -6.67
C VAL A 26 -7.85 7.20 -7.16
N LEU A 27 -6.57 7.14 -6.77
CA LEU A 27 -5.52 7.96 -7.36
C LEU A 27 -5.35 7.64 -8.85
N GLY A 28 -5.84 8.51 -9.73
CA GLY A 28 -5.68 8.41 -11.18
C GLY A 28 -4.51 9.23 -11.72
N ALA A 29 -4.09 8.90 -12.95
CA ALA A 29 -3.02 9.62 -13.67
C ALA A 29 -3.28 11.13 -13.80
N LYS A 30 -4.54 11.55 -13.97
CA LYS A 30 -4.95 12.96 -14.03
C LYS A 30 -4.67 13.75 -12.75
N ILE A 31 -4.75 13.09 -11.60
CA ILE A 31 -4.46 13.72 -10.30
C ILE A 31 -2.96 13.77 -10.11
N ALA A 32 -2.26 12.68 -10.42
CA ALA A 32 -0.81 12.65 -10.36
C ALA A 32 -0.15 13.67 -11.31
N SER A 33 -0.73 13.93 -12.49
CA SER A 33 -0.21 14.91 -13.44
C SER A 33 -0.26 16.36 -12.94
N GLN A 34 -0.95 16.65 -11.84
CA GLN A 34 -0.89 17.95 -11.17
C GLN A 34 0.48 18.22 -10.53
N PHE A 35 1.27 17.16 -10.32
CA PHE A 35 2.61 17.22 -9.75
C PHE A 35 3.64 16.64 -10.74
N PRO A 36 3.87 17.30 -11.89
CA PRO A 36 4.69 16.75 -12.97
C PRO A 36 6.17 16.58 -12.58
N HIS A 37 6.64 17.32 -11.58
CA HIS A 37 7.99 17.22 -11.03
C HIS A 37 8.16 16.07 -10.03
N ILE A 38 7.08 15.39 -9.62
CA ILE A 38 7.11 14.33 -8.63
C ILE A 38 6.82 12.99 -9.31
N PRO A 39 7.70 11.97 -9.14
CA PRO A 39 7.46 10.66 -9.73
C PRO A 39 6.13 10.06 -9.26
N PHE A 40 5.41 9.41 -10.17
CA PHE A 40 4.13 8.75 -9.86
C PHE A 40 4.24 7.77 -8.68
N ASN A 41 5.34 7.00 -8.61
CA ASN A 41 5.60 6.05 -7.52
C ASN A 41 5.66 6.73 -6.15
N THR A 42 6.16 7.96 -6.09
CA THR A 42 6.24 8.76 -4.86
C THR A 42 4.86 9.23 -4.44
N ILE A 43 4.03 9.69 -5.37
CA ILE A 43 2.63 10.09 -5.11
C ILE A 43 1.83 8.87 -4.65
N GLN A 44 1.99 7.71 -5.29
CA GLN A 44 1.40 6.45 -4.85
C GLN A 44 1.86 6.04 -3.44
N PHE A 45 3.14 6.28 -3.10
CA PHE A 45 3.63 6.02 -1.75
C PHE A 45 2.95 6.91 -0.71
N ILE A 46 2.80 8.21 -1.00
CA ILE A 46 2.07 9.15 -0.11
C ILE A 46 0.60 8.73 0.01
N TYR A 47 -0.05 8.36 -1.08
CA TYR A 47 -1.42 7.85 -1.07
C TYR A 47 -1.59 6.64 -0.14
N ARG A 48 -0.66 5.68 -0.17
CA ARG A 48 -0.65 4.53 0.76
C ARG A 48 -0.47 4.94 2.22
N GLN A 49 0.45 5.87 2.49
CA GLN A 49 0.64 6.40 3.85
C GLN A 49 -0.63 7.09 4.36
N CYS A 50 -1.32 7.84 3.50
CA CYS A 50 -2.63 8.43 3.83
C CYS A 50 -3.64 7.34 4.18
N PHE A 51 -3.73 6.30 3.34
CA PHE A 51 -4.65 5.18 3.52
C PHE A 51 -4.43 4.48 4.86
N HIS A 52 -3.21 4.04 5.17
CA HIS A 52 -2.93 3.36 6.42
C HIS A 52 -3.20 4.24 7.65
N ARG A 53 -2.87 5.54 7.57
CA ARG A 53 -3.15 6.44 8.70
C ARG A 53 -4.67 6.61 8.92
N LEU A 54 -5.41 6.82 7.84
CA LEU A 54 -6.87 6.93 7.91
C LEU A 54 -7.51 5.62 8.39
N GLU A 55 -7.00 4.47 7.96
CA GLU A 55 -7.45 3.15 8.42
C GLU A 55 -7.27 3.01 9.94
N LEU A 56 -6.10 3.34 10.48
CA LEU A 56 -5.84 3.31 11.92
C LEU A 56 -6.74 4.27 12.71
N GLU A 57 -6.89 5.51 12.22
CA GLU A 57 -7.78 6.51 12.83
C GLU A 57 -9.24 6.01 12.86
N GLN A 58 -9.72 5.46 11.73
CA GLN A 58 -11.09 4.95 11.60
C GLN A 58 -11.33 3.70 12.45
N MET A 59 -10.39 2.75 12.46
CA MET A 59 -10.48 1.57 13.32
C MET A 59 -10.53 1.94 14.80
N SER A 60 -9.78 2.95 15.23
CA SER A 60 -9.84 3.43 16.62
C SER A 60 -11.21 4.01 16.96
N LEU A 61 -11.77 4.85 16.09
CA LEU A 61 -13.12 5.43 16.28
C LEU A 61 -14.20 4.33 16.28
N ILE A 62 -14.11 3.39 15.34
CA ILE A 62 -15.09 2.33 15.19
C ILE A 62 -15.09 1.39 16.41
N LYS A 63 -13.91 1.05 16.94
CA LYS A 63 -13.80 0.21 18.13
C LYS A 63 -14.45 0.81 19.37
N GLN A 64 -14.46 2.14 19.50
CA GLN A 64 -15.10 2.82 20.63
C GLN A 64 -16.62 2.59 20.63
N ASP A 65 -17.23 2.65 19.44
CA ASP A 65 -18.69 2.60 19.29
C ASP A 65 -19.20 1.32 18.59
N ILE A 66 -18.38 0.26 18.53
CA ILE A 66 -18.68 -0.94 17.74
C ILE A 66 -19.99 -1.61 18.14
N ALA A 67 -20.31 -1.61 19.44
CA ALA A 67 -21.55 -2.16 19.97
C ALA A 67 -22.79 -1.39 19.47
N GLU A 68 -22.70 -0.06 19.31
CA GLU A 68 -23.76 0.76 18.73
C GLU A 68 -23.96 0.40 17.25
N PHE A 69 -22.88 0.29 16.47
CA PHE A 69 -22.98 -0.04 15.05
C PHE A 69 -23.55 -1.44 14.79
N ILE A 70 -23.17 -2.43 15.60
CA ILE A 70 -23.77 -3.76 15.54
C ILE A 70 -25.26 -3.70 15.87
N LYS A 71 -25.64 -2.96 16.92
CA LYS A 71 -27.06 -2.79 17.27
C LYS A 71 -27.86 -2.14 16.15
N LEU A 72 -27.33 -1.09 15.52
CA LEU A 72 -27.97 -0.43 14.38
C LEU A 72 -28.13 -1.39 13.20
N PHE A 73 -27.13 -2.23 12.92
CA PHE A 73 -27.20 -3.22 11.85
C PHE A 73 -28.22 -4.33 12.16
N GLU A 74 -28.32 -4.78 13.41
CA GLU A 74 -29.34 -5.76 13.82
C GLU A 74 -30.76 -5.20 13.75
N GLN A 75 -30.93 -3.88 13.87
CA GLN A 75 -32.20 -3.18 13.61
C GLN A 75 -32.54 -3.05 12.12
N ARG A 76 -31.85 -3.79 11.23
CA ARG A 76 -32.03 -3.81 9.78
C ARG A 76 -31.62 -2.52 9.05
N ASN A 77 -30.80 -1.67 9.68
CA ASN A 77 -30.11 -0.62 8.92
C ASN A 77 -29.05 -1.26 8.01
N SER A 78 -28.92 -0.78 6.78
CA SER A 78 -27.84 -1.21 5.89
C SER A 78 -26.49 -0.66 6.40
N ILE A 79 -25.40 -1.36 6.08
CA ILE A 79 -24.05 -0.85 6.38
C ILE A 79 -23.83 0.51 5.71
N ASP A 80 -24.38 0.71 4.51
CA ASP A 80 -24.29 1.98 3.78
C ASP A 80 -24.89 3.14 4.55
N ALA A 81 -26.07 2.96 5.14
CA ALA A 81 -26.70 4.00 5.96
C ALA A 81 -25.87 4.34 7.21
N ILE A 82 -25.28 3.31 7.86
CA ILE A 82 -24.42 3.50 9.03
C ILE A 82 -23.14 4.26 8.63
N VAL A 83 -22.52 3.86 7.52
CA VAL A 83 -21.32 4.50 6.94
C VAL A 83 -21.58 5.96 6.60
N GLU A 84 -22.68 6.27 5.91
CA GLU A 84 -23.02 7.63 5.49
C GLU A 84 -23.33 8.54 6.69
N SER A 85 -24.13 8.04 7.66
CA SER A 85 -24.56 8.83 8.81
C SER A 85 -23.40 9.29 9.71
N ARG A 86 -22.34 8.49 9.79
CA ARG A 86 -21.17 8.73 10.64
C ARG A 86 -19.89 9.04 9.85
N LYS A 87 -19.97 9.09 8.52
CA LYS A 87 -18.84 9.26 7.60
C LYS A 87 -17.70 8.27 7.88
N LEU A 88 -18.07 7.01 8.11
CA LEU A 88 -17.13 5.95 8.48
C LEU A 88 -16.47 5.36 7.25
N TYR A 89 -15.27 4.82 7.42
CA TYR A 89 -14.64 4.05 6.37
C TYR A 89 -15.21 2.62 6.35
N ARG A 90 -15.98 2.30 5.29
CA ARG A 90 -16.72 1.03 5.13
C ARG A 90 -15.89 -0.23 5.43
N PRO A 91 -14.67 -0.42 4.90
CA PRO A 91 -13.89 -1.62 5.20
C PRO A 91 -13.54 -1.78 6.67
N CYS A 92 -13.15 -0.71 7.35
CA CYS A 92 -12.84 -0.75 8.78
C CYS A 92 -14.07 -1.17 9.59
N LEU A 93 -15.25 -0.66 9.22
CA LEU A 93 -16.49 -1.00 9.89
C LEU A 93 -16.82 -2.48 9.74
N ILE A 94 -16.76 -3.01 8.52
CA ILE A 94 -17.03 -4.44 8.27
C ILE A 94 -16.02 -5.31 9.02
N ARG A 95 -14.72 -4.98 8.96
CA ARG A 95 -13.66 -5.73 9.66
C ARG A 95 -13.95 -5.85 11.15
N GLU A 96 -14.21 -4.72 11.82
CA GLU A 96 -14.47 -4.70 13.26
C GLU A 96 -15.81 -5.35 13.63
N MET A 97 -16.85 -5.18 12.80
CA MET A 97 -18.15 -5.84 13.03
C MET A 97 -18.04 -7.36 12.91
N LEU A 98 -17.28 -7.88 11.93
CA LEU A 98 -17.05 -9.32 11.78
C LEU A 98 -16.27 -9.87 12.97
N LYS A 99 -15.19 -9.18 13.40
CA LYS A 99 -14.41 -9.56 14.58
C LYS A 99 -15.28 -9.67 15.82
N GLN A 100 -16.08 -8.65 16.10
CA GLN A 100 -16.88 -8.60 17.32
C GLN A 100 -18.08 -9.57 17.27
N LYS A 101 -18.74 -9.72 16.12
CA LYS A 101 -19.93 -10.58 15.99
C LYS A 101 -19.60 -12.06 16.02
N PHE A 102 -18.52 -12.47 15.35
CA PHE A 102 -18.14 -13.87 15.24
C PHE A 102 -17.03 -14.27 16.24
N THR A 103 -16.46 -13.32 16.98
CA THR A 103 -15.35 -13.55 17.91
C THR A 103 -14.18 -14.28 17.23
N ILE A 104 -13.81 -13.80 16.04
CA ILE A 104 -12.80 -14.40 15.17
C ILE A 104 -11.50 -13.60 15.18
N ASP A 105 -10.38 -14.26 14.87
CA ASP A 105 -9.08 -13.64 14.75
C ASP A 105 -8.89 -12.90 13.41
N ASP A 106 -7.85 -12.07 13.33
CA ASP A 106 -7.58 -11.22 12.16
C ASP A 106 -7.37 -12.01 10.87
N LYS A 107 -6.86 -13.25 10.93
CA LYS A 107 -6.63 -14.07 9.75
C LYS A 107 -7.96 -14.54 9.15
N THR A 108 -8.88 -15.03 9.97
CA THR A 108 -10.21 -15.45 9.49
C THR A 108 -11.01 -14.26 8.96
N VAL A 109 -10.88 -13.07 9.56
CA VAL A 109 -11.51 -11.85 9.05
C VAL A 109 -10.96 -11.50 7.67
N GLU A 110 -9.65 -11.62 7.49
CA GLU A 110 -9.00 -11.40 6.20
C GLU A 110 -9.47 -12.43 5.15
N GLU A 111 -9.64 -13.70 5.54
CA GLU A 111 -10.23 -14.72 4.67
C GLU A 111 -11.67 -14.37 4.25
N TYR A 112 -12.49 -13.86 5.17
CA TYR A 112 -13.85 -13.38 4.87
C TYR A 112 -13.87 -12.16 3.96
N ILE A 113 -12.96 -11.20 4.17
CA ILE A 113 -12.81 -10.02 3.30
C ILE A 113 -12.40 -10.45 1.88
N ASN A 114 -11.48 -11.40 1.75
CA ASN A 114 -11.01 -11.89 0.45
C ASN A 114 -12.00 -12.87 -0.22
N ASN A 115 -12.81 -13.60 0.56
CA ASN A 115 -13.85 -14.51 0.07
C ASN A 115 -15.19 -14.31 0.81
N PRO A 116 -15.97 -13.30 0.40
CA PRO A 116 -17.17 -12.88 1.10
C PRO A 116 -18.26 -13.95 1.19
N SER A 117 -18.32 -14.85 0.20
CA SER A 117 -19.28 -15.95 0.16
C SER A 117 -19.14 -16.93 1.33
N THR A 118 -18.02 -16.89 2.06
CA THR A 118 -17.78 -17.72 3.24
C THR A 118 -18.31 -17.11 4.54
N ILE A 119 -18.79 -15.86 4.51
CA ILE A 119 -19.36 -15.20 5.69
C ILE A 119 -20.72 -15.84 6.01
N PRO A 120 -20.96 -16.28 7.27
CA PRO A 120 -22.20 -16.98 7.62
C PRO A 120 -23.49 -16.13 7.51
N ASP A 121 -23.40 -14.81 7.67
CA ASP A 121 -24.55 -13.91 7.60
C ASP A 121 -24.60 -13.19 6.25
N LEU A 122 -25.56 -13.58 5.41
CA LEU A 122 -25.77 -13.06 4.06
C LEU A 122 -25.96 -11.54 4.01
N ARG A 123 -26.42 -10.90 5.09
CA ARG A 123 -26.56 -9.43 5.12
C ARG A 123 -25.20 -8.75 5.03
N TYR A 124 -24.15 -9.34 5.63
CA TYR A 124 -22.79 -8.83 5.43
C TYR A 124 -22.38 -9.01 3.98
N VAL A 125 -22.55 -10.21 3.41
CA VAL A 125 -22.22 -10.49 2.01
C VAL A 125 -22.85 -9.47 1.05
N GLN A 126 -24.13 -9.18 1.23
CA GLN A 126 -24.88 -8.20 0.42
C GLN A 126 -24.43 -6.76 0.63
N SER A 127 -24.02 -6.41 1.85
CA SER A 127 -23.60 -5.06 2.20
C SER A 127 -22.17 -4.73 1.78
N CYS A 128 -21.43 -5.73 1.28
CA CYS A 128 -20.06 -5.54 0.92
C CYS A 128 -19.89 -5.29 -0.58
N ASN A 129 -19.84 -4.01 -0.95
CA ASN A 129 -19.31 -3.61 -2.26
C ASN A 129 -17.78 -3.55 -2.19
N TRP A 130 -17.15 -4.74 -2.27
CA TRP A 130 -15.73 -4.96 -1.99
C TRP A 130 -14.75 -4.39 -3.03
N THR A 131 -15.24 -3.85 -4.15
CA THR A 131 -14.41 -3.34 -5.26
C THR A 131 -13.39 -2.30 -4.80
N SER A 132 -13.78 -1.33 -3.96
CA SER A 132 -12.85 -0.27 -3.55
C SER A 132 -11.89 -0.65 -2.41
N VAL A 133 -12.27 -1.63 -1.59
CA VAL A 133 -11.46 -2.12 -0.45
C VAL A 133 -10.32 -3.00 -0.95
N LEU A 134 -10.63 -3.90 -1.90
CA LEU A 134 -9.65 -4.83 -2.44
C LEU A 134 -8.63 -4.15 -3.33
N GLU A 135 -8.91 -2.98 -3.92
CA GLU A 135 -8.00 -2.33 -4.87
C GLU A 135 -6.65 -1.96 -4.26
N VAL A 136 -6.61 -1.41 -3.03
CA VAL A 136 -5.34 -1.02 -2.38
C VAL A 136 -4.57 -2.25 -1.89
N ALA A 137 -5.25 -3.20 -1.24
CA ALA A 137 -4.63 -4.44 -0.77
C ALA A 137 -4.14 -5.32 -1.94
N ASN A 138 -4.87 -5.36 -3.05
CA ASN A 138 -4.46 -6.07 -4.26
C ASN A 138 -3.33 -5.35 -4.98
N HIS A 139 -3.32 -4.01 -5.00
CA HIS A 139 -2.18 -3.27 -5.55
C HIS A 139 -0.89 -3.55 -4.78
N ASP A 140 -0.94 -3.72 -3.46
CA ASP A 140 0.23 -4.10 -2.67
C ASP A 140 0.68 -5.53 -2.93
N LYS A 141 -0.25 -6.49 -3.05
CA LYS A 141 0.06 -7.87 -3.48
C LYS A 141 0.70 -7.91 -4.88
N ILE A 142 0.16 -7.13 -5.82
CA ILE A 142 0.70 -7.01 -7.19
C ILE A 142 2.08 -6.37 -7.16
N ARG A 143 2.29 -5.28 -6.42
CA ARG A 143 3.59 -4.62 -6.30
C ARG A 143 4.63 -5.52 -5.63
N GLN A 144 4.24 -6.26 -4.60
CA GLN A 144 5.12 -7.24 -3.95
C GLN A 144 5.51 -8.35 -4.92
N ALA A 145 4.54 -8.89 -5.67
CA ALA A 145 4.80 -9.90 -6.69
C ALA A 145 5.73 -9.37 -7.79
N LEU A 146 5.48 -8.17 -8.31
CA LEU A 146 6.34 -7.52 -9.30
C LEU A 146 7.74 -7.25 -8.73
N GLY A 147 7.87 -6.79 -7.49
CA GLY A 147 9.16 -6.59 -6.83
C GLY A 147 9.97 -7.89 -6.75
N LEU A 148 9.33 -8.98 -6.33
CA LEU A 148 9.94 -10.31 -6.29
C LEU A 148 10.34 -10.81 -7.69
N GLU A 149 9.53 -10.54 -8.71
CA GLU A 149 9.82 -10.87 -10.10
C GLU A 149 11.03 -10.09 -10.63
N TYR A 150 11.08 -8.77 -10.40
CA TYR A 150 12.24 -7.96 -10.77
C TYR A 150 13.52 -8.42 -10.09
N GLU A 151 13.46 -8.75 -8.80
CA GLU A 151 14.60 -9.32 -8.08
C GLU A 151 15.04 -10.66 -8.65
N TYR A 152 14.09 -11.53 -8.98
CA TYR A 152 14.37 -12.84 -9.59
C TYR A 152 15.08 -12.67 -10.93
N LEU A 153 14.53 -11.85 -11.83
CA LEU A 153 15.10 -11.58 -13.15
C LEU A 153 16.51 -10.99 -13.03
N LEU A 154 16.72 -10.05 -12.11
CA LEU A 154 18.05 -9.47 -11.88
C LEU A 154 19.07 -10.53 -11.41
N LYS A 155 18.68 -11.39 -10.45
CA LYS A 155 19.52 -12.49 -9.98
C LYS A 155 19.82 -13.50 -11.10
N GLU A 156 18.84 -13.77 -11.96
CA GLU A 156 18.99 -14.64 -13.12
C GLU A 156 19.95 -14.05 -14.16
N GLN A 157 19.79 -12.78 -14.53
CA GLN A 157 20.68 -12.11 -15.48
C GLN A 157 22.12 -12.07 -14.98
N LEU A 158 22.35 -11.79 -13.70
CA LEU A 158 23.70 -11.81 -13.13
C LEU A 158 24.32 -13.22 -13.18
N ARG A 159 23.54 -14.28 -12.94
CA ARG A 159 24.00 -15.67 -13.09
C ARG A 159 24.33 -16.01 -14.55
N ASN A 160 23.47 -15.60 -15.48
CA ASN A 160 23.66 -15.83 -16.91
C ASN A 160 24.90 -15.10 -17.46
N LEU A 161 25.27 -13.97 -16.86
CA LEU A 161 26.48 -13.22 -17.16
C LEU A 161 27.70 -13.67 -16.32
N GLU A 162 27.56 -14.72 -15.51
CA GLU A 162 28.60 -15.22 -14.60
C GLU A 162 29.15 -14.16 -13.62
N ILE A 163 28.35 -13.12 -13.33
CA ILE A 163 28.71 -12.06 -12.41
C ILE A 163 28.47 -12.54 -10.99
N SER A 164 29.52 -12.53 -10.18
CA SER A 164 29.46 -12.96 -8.78
C SER A 164 28.79 -11.92 -7.89
N PHE A 165 27.76 -12.32 -7.14
CA PHE A 165 27.01 -11.47 -6.23
C PHE A 165 26.59 -12.19 -4.94
N LYS A 166 26.28 -11.41 -3.91
CA LYS A 166 25.61 -11.82 -2.67
C LYS A 166 24.15 -11.40 -2.71
N SER A 167 23.27 -12.34 -2.43
CA SER A 167 21.85 -12.09 -2.22
C SER A 167 21.58 -11.48 -0.85
N GLU A 168 20.44 -10.83 -0.70
CA GLU A 168 19.96 -10.32 0.59
C GLU A 168 20.00 -11.38 1.71
N VAL A 169 19.59 -12.63 1.41
CA VAL A 169 19.60 -13.74 2.38
C VAL A 169 21.01 -14.04 2.87
N GLN A 170 21.99 -14.05 1.97
CA GLN A 170 23.40 -14.23 2.32
C GLN A 170 23.91 -13.04 3.14
N SER A 171 23.60 -11.81 2.75
CA SER A 171 23.97 -10.61 3.52
C SER A 171 23.36 -10.59 4.93
N ARG A 172 22.12 -11.08 5.11
CA ARG A 172 21.49 -11.20 6.43
C ARG A 172 22.20 -12.24 7.29
N SER A 173 22.60 -13.37 6.71
CA SER A 173 23.38 -14.39 7.43
C SER A 173 24.77 -13.91 7.88
N GLU A 174 25.30 -12.88 7.22
CA GLU A 174 26.55 -12.21 7.57
C GLU A 174 26.37 -11.08 8.63
N GLY A 175 25.14 -10.84 9.11
CA GLY A 175 24.85 -9.88 10.19
C GLY A 175 24.77 -8.41 9.77
N LEU A 176 24.62 -8.12 8.46
CA LEU A 176 24.48 -6.76 7.96
C LEU A 176 23.12 -6.14 8.36
N LEU A 177 23.15 -4.98 9.03
CA LEU A 177 21.95 -4.24 9.49
C LEU A 177 21.13 -3.62 8.35
N ARG A 178 21.75 -3.41 7.18
CA ARG A 178 21.08 -2.98 5.95
C ARG A 178 21.53 -3.91 4.84
N THR A 179 20.57 -4.61 4.24
CA THR A 179 20.83 -5.60 3.18
C THR A 179 20.25 -5.12 1.87
N PRO A 180 21.07 -4.65 0.91
CA PRO A 180 20.58 -4.41 -0.43
C PRO A 180 20.15 -5.75 -1.05
N ASP A 181 19.20 -5.72 -1.98
CA ASP A 181 18.65 -6.93 -2.62
C ASP A 181 19.75 -7.80 -3.25
N ILE A 182 20.78 -7.12 -3.79
CA ILE A 182 22.00 -7.69 -4.35
C ILE A 182 23.22 -6.83 -4.01
N THR A 183 24.31 -7.46 -3.58
CA THR A 183 25.64 -6.85 -3.49
C THR A 183 26.59 -7.53 -4.46
N LEU A 184 27.23 -6.80 -5.36
CA LEU A 184 28.25 -7.37 -6.23
C LEU A 184 29.52 -7.68 -5.42
N ASN A 185 30.14 -8.84 -5.69
CA ASN A 185 31.38 -9.21 -5.01
C ASN A 185 32.59 -8.43 -5.51
N TYR A 186 32.49 -7.86 -6.71
CA TYR A 186 33.55 -7.11 -7.35
C TYR A 186 33.00 -5.80 -7.91
N PRO A 187 33.81 -4.73 -7.94
CA PRO A 187 33.44 -3.50 -8.62
C PRO A 187 33.31 -3.75 -10.12
N ILE A 188 32.27 -3.17 -10.74
CA ILE A 188 32.05 -3.23 -12.19
C ILE A 188 32.18 -1.82 -12.74
N LEU A 189 32.94 -1.68 -13.82
CA LEU A 189 33.03 -0.43 -14.57
C LEU A 189 31.86 -0.33 -15.55
N ILE A 190 31.00 0.66 -15.38
CA ILE A 190 29.91 0.95 -16.30
C ILE A 190 30.38 2.05 -17.26
N ARG A 191 30.42 1.76 -18.57
CA ARG A 191 30.70 2.77 -19.60
C ARG A 191 29.42 3.55 -19.88
N VAL A 192 29.31 4.71 -19.26
CA VAL A 192 28.09 5.53 -19.22
C VAL A 192 27.67 6.06 -20.60
N ASN A 193 28.60 6.17 -21.56
CA ASN A 193 28.35 6.68 -22.91
C ASN A 193 27.36 5.82 -23.73
N GLU A 194 27.09 4.58 -23.30
CA GLU A 194 26.13 3.67 -23.95
C GLU A 194 24.77 3.62 -23.24
N TYR A 195 24.62 4.31 -22.09
CA TYR A 195 23.40 4.29 -21.25
C TYR A 195 23.06 5.69 -20.71
N PRO A 196 22.38 6.54 -21.50
CA PRO A 196 22.17 7.97 -21.18
C PRO A 196 21.31 8.25 -19.93
N LEU A 197 20.64 7.24 -19.36
CA LEU A 197 19.78 7.38 -18.18
C LEU A 197 20.52 7.57 -16.85
N LEU A 198 21.86 7.38 -16.82
CA LEU A 198 22.67 7.52 -15.60
C LEU A 198 23.27 8.92 -15.40
N HIS A 199 23.01 9.88 -16.31
CA HIS A 199 23.61 11.21 -16.29
C HIS A 199 23.08 12.20 -15.22
N SER A 200 21.97 11.90 -14.53
CA SER A 200 21.33 12.85 -13.61
C SER A 200 21.94 12.92 -12.20
N ALA A 201 23.06 12.24 -11.94
CA ALA A 201 23.68 12.15 -10.62
C ALA A 201 25.01 12.92 -10.48
N GLN A 202 25.20 14.04 -11.19
CA GLN A 202 26.33 14.93 -10.92
C GLN A 202 25.99 15.86 -9.74
N LYS A 203 26.71 15.68 -8.62
CA LYS A 203 26.73 16.63 -7.50
C LYS A 203 27.20 18.00 -7.98
N PRO A 204 26.69 19.11 -7.42
CA PRO A 204 27.30 20.42 -7.63
C PRO A 204 28.73 20.39 -7.09
N THR A 205 29.69 20.62 -7.98
CA THR A 205 31.05 21.02 -7.63
C THR A 205 30.98 22.46 -7.17
N ASP A 206 31.17 22.69 -5.87
CA ASP A 206 31.45 24.04 -5.36
C ASP A 206 32.93 24.40 -5.61
N PRO A 207 33.22 25.70 -5.84
CA PRO A 207 34.54 26.22 -6.24
C PRO A 207 35.63 26.13 -5.16
#